data_AF-A0A238U683-F1
#
_entry.id   AF-A0A238U683-F1
#
_cell.length_a   1.000
_cell.length_b   1.000
_cell.length_c   1.000
_cell.angle_alpha   90.00
_cell.angle_beta   90.00
_cell.angle_gamma   90.00
#
_symmetry.space_group_name_H-M   'P 1'
#
loop_
_entity.id
_entity.type
_entity.pdbx_description
1 polymer ?
#
loop_
_entity_poly.entity_id
_entity_poly.type
_entity_poly.pdbx_seq_one_letter_code
_entity_poly.pdbx_strand_id
1 'polypeptide(L)'
;MKINKPRYKPKWTAILIIGICLSGILIGNYVQRFRISEYRWIYQYGSLLNIVMVLGSSFWSFLHSLLVWSDYKMESRKHLIWIITGMIPFLYFTILMTYT
;
A
#
# COMPACT_ATOMS: atom_id res chain seq x y z
N MET A 1 -27.85 11.76 16.27
CA MET A 1 -27.43 10.46 15.69
C MET A 1 -26.00 10.18 16.13
N LYS A 2 -25.76 9.25 17.08
CA LYS A 2 -24.40 8.87 17.50
C LYS A 2 -23.80 8.05 16.35
N ILE A 3 -22.99 8.67 15.51
CA ILE A 3 -22.24 7.96 14.48
C ILE A 3 -21.17 7.15 15.23
N ASN A 4 -21.34 5.83 15.28
CA ASN A 4 -20.32 4.94 15.81
C ASN A 4 -19.07 5.10 14.93
N LYS A 5 -18.03 5.77 15.45
CA LYS A 5 -16.75 5.88 14.74
C LYS A 5 -16.25 4.46 14.46
N PRO A 6 -15.93 4.11 13.20
CA PRO A 6 -15.32 2.82 12.91
C PRO A 6 -14.03 2.71 13.70
N ARG A 7 -13.89 1.62 14.47
CA ARG A 7 -12.75 1.41 15.36
C ARG A 7 -11.54 1.03 14.48
N TYR A 8 -10.75 2.04 14.10
CA TYR A 8 -9.60 1.87 13.24
C TYR A 8 -8.55 0.98 13.93
N LYS A 9 -8.12 -0.10 13.26
CA LYS A 9 -7.15 -1.06 13.79
C LYS A 9 -5.83 -0.93 13.01
N PRO A 10 -4.86 -0.12 13.49
CA PRO A 10 -3.68 0.22 12.72
C PRO A 10 -2.83 -1.00 12.32
N LYS A 11 -2.78 -2.03 13.17
CA LYS A 11 -2.04 -3.26 12.89
C LYS A 11 -2.48 -3.96 11.61
N TRP A 12 -3.79 -4.18 11.49
CA TRP A 12 -4.38 -4.91 10.36
C TRP A 12 -4.28 -4.08 9.08
N THR A 13 -4.47 -2.76 9.18
CA THR A 13 -4.35 -1.86 8.03
C THR A 13 -2.92 -1.82 7.50
N ALA A 14 -1.90 -1.75 8.37
CA ALA A 14 -0.50 -1.77 7.95
C ALA A 14 -0.13 -3.09 7.23
N ILE A 15 -0.57 -4.24 7.77
CA ILE A 15 -0.37 -5.55 7.14
C ILE A 15 -1.04 -5.61 5.77
N LEU A 16 -2.27 -5.11 5.65
CA LEU A 16 -3.00 -5.07 4.38
C LEU A 16 -2.29 -4.19 3.34
N ILE A 17 -1.80 -3.01 3.73
CA ILE A 17 -1.05 -2.11 2.84
C ILE A 17 0.17 -2.84 2.26
N ILE A 18 0.96 -3.49 3.11
CA ILE A 18 2.16 -4.22 2.69
C ILE A 18 1.78 -5.39 1.78
N GLY A 19 0.73 -6.15 2.13
CA GLY A 19 0.25 -7.27 1.31
C GLY A 19 -0.20 -6.83 -0.08
N ILE A 20 -0.93 -5.72 -0.19
CA ILE A 20 -1.38 -5.15 -1.47
C ILE A 20 -0.17 -4.66 -2.29
N CYS A 21 0.79 -4.00 -1.65
CA CYS A 21 2.01 -3.55 -2.32
C CYS A 21 2.82 -4.73 -2.89
N LEU A 22 3.09 -5.75 -2.08
CA LEU A 22 3.88 -6.92 -2.50
C LEU A 22 3.17 -7.72 -3.59
N SER A 23 1.86 -7.91 -3.47
CA SER A 23 1.07 -8.58 -4.51
C SER A 23 1.03 -7.78 -5.81
N GLY A 24 0.93 -6.45 -5.75
CA GLY A 24 1.05 -5.58 -6.93
C GLY A 24 2.37 -5.79 -7.68
N ILE A 25 3.50 -5.74 -6.95
CA ILE A 25 4.84 -5.99 -7.52
C ILE A 25 4.95 -7.39 -8.14
N LEU A 26 4.45 -8.43 -7.44
CA LEU A 26 4.45 -9.80 -7.96
C LEU A 26 3.63 -9.94 -9.24
N ILE A 27 2.44 -9.33 -9.28
CA ILE A 27 1.59 -9.29 -10.47
C ILE A 27 2.33 -8.60 -11.60
N GLY A 28 2.94 -7.43 -11.36
CA GLY A 28 3.75 -6.73 -12.36
C GLY A 28 4.83 -7.61 -12.99
N ASN A 29 5.59 -8.32 -12.16
CA ASN A 29 6.64 -9.23 -12.62
C ASN A 29 6.09 -10.45 -13.36
N TYR A 30 5.01 -11.05 -12.88
CA TYR A 30 4.42 -12.23 -13.51
C TYR A 30 3.81 -11.89 -14.87
N VAL A 31 3.12 -10.75 -14.93
CA VAL A 31 2.39 -10.30 -16.10
C VAL A 31 3.33 -9.95 -17.27
N GLN A 32 4.57 -9.53 -17.01
CA GLN A 32 5.59 -9.31 -18.05
C GLN A 32 5.85 -10.53 -18.94
N ARG A 33 5.66 -11.76 -18.43
CA ARG A 33 5.83 -12.99 -19.22
C ARG A 33 4.85 -13.11 -20.38
N PHE A 34 3.70 -12.44 -20.28
CA PHE A 34 2.65 -12.47 -21.30
C PHE A 34 2.77 -11.34 -22.33
N ARG A 35 3.89 -10.57 -22.31
CA ARG A 35 4.09 -9.42 -23.22
C ARG A 35 4.12 -9.83 -24.69
N ILE A 36 4.71 -10.98 -25.01
CA ILE A 36 4.89 -11.51 -26.38
C ILE A 36 4.13 -12.84 -26.52
N SER A 37 2.93 -12.91 -25.97
CA SER A 37 2.07 -14.10 -26.02
C SER A 37 0.70 -13.73 -26.57
N GLU A 38 -0.07 -14.72 -27.05
CA GLU A 38 -1.45 -14.53 -27.49
C GLU A 38 -2.35 -13.97 -26.37
N TYR A 39 -1.94 -14.16 -25.12
CA TYR A 39 -2.59 -13.61 -23.94
C TYR A 39 -2.17 -12.17 -23.59
N ARG A 40 -1.88 -11.34 -24.59
CA ARG A 40 -1.45 -9.94 -24.40
C ARG A 40 -2.43 -9.09 -23.59
N TRP A 41 -3.71 -9.46 -23.56
CA TRP A 41 -4.71 -8.82 -22.71
C TRP A 41 -4.38 -8.98 -21.21
N ILE A 42 -3.82 -10.12 -20.78
CA ILE A 42 -3.33 -10.33 -19.41
C ILE A 42 -2.21 -9.33 -19.11
N TYR A 43 -1.34 -9.07 -20.08
CA TYR A 43 -0.31 -8.03 -19.98
C TYR A 43 -0.89 -6.64 -19.73
N GLN A 44 -1.85 -6.22 -20.56
CA GLN A 44 -2.47 -4.89 -20.41
C GLN A 44 -3.23 -4.73 -19.10
N TYR A 45 -4.17 -5.62 -18.79
CA TYR A 45 -4.98 -5.51 -17.58
C TYR A 45 -4.16 -5.76 -16.31
N GLY A 46 -3.26 -6.74 -16.33
CA GLY A 46 -2.39 -7.04 -15.21
C GLY A 46 -1.39 -5.91 -14.95
N SER A 47 -0.87 -5.24 -15.99
CA SER A 47 0.01 -4.08 -15.81
C SER A 47 -0.75 -2.89 -15.25
N LEU A 48 -1.99 -2.64 -15.70
CA LEU A 48 -2.83 -1.58 -15.13
C LEU A 48 -3.18 -1.87 -13.67
N LEU A 49 -3.50 -3.13 -13.36
CA LEU A 49 -3.81 -3.59 -12.01
C LEU A 49 -2.60 -3.46 -11.08
N ASN A 50 -1.39 -3.81 -11.54
CA ASN A 50 -0.15 -3.57 -10.82
C ASN A 50 0.00 -2.07 -10.45
N ILE A 51 -0.15 -1.18 -11.44
CA ILE A 51 -0.05 0.28 -11.22
C ILE A 51 -1.05 0.75 -10.17
N VAL A 52 -2.32 0.32 -10.25
CA VAL A 52 -3.37 0.69 -9.29
C VAL A 52 -3.06 0.15 -7.89
N MET A 53 -2.61 -1.10 -7.77
CA MET A 53 -2.28 -1.70 -6.47
C MET A 53 -1.08 -1.01 -5.83
N VAL A 54 -0.03 -0.75 -6.62
CA VAL A 54 1.20 -0.11 -6.14
C VAL A 54 0.94 1.35 -5.76
N LEU A 55 0.40 2.17 -6.66
CA LEU A 55 0.10 3.57 -6.37
C LEU A 55 -0.96 3.71 -5.29
N GLY A 56 -2.01 2.87 -5.34
CA GLY A 56 -3.06 2.84 -4.33
C GLY A 56 -2.51 2.48 -2.96
N SER A 57 -1.64 1.48 -2.85
CA SER A 57 -1.01 1.11 -1.58
C SER A 57 -0.08 2.20 -1.04
N SER A 58 0.67 2.89 -1.91
CA SER A 58 1.52 4.02 -1.53
C SER A 58 0.70 5.22 -1.04
N PHE A 59 -0.41 5.54 -1.70
CA PHE A 59 -1.30 6.60 -1.24
C PHE A 59 -2.00 6.22 0.08
N TRP A 60 -2.46 4.97 0.19
CA TRP A 60 -3.11 4.47 1.40
C TRP A 60 -2.13 4.36 2.59
N SER A 61 -0.86 4.08 2.32
CA SER A 61 0.25 4.13 3.28
C SER A 61 0.41 5.51 3.90
N PHE A 62 0.37 6.57 3.08
CA PHE A 62 0.42 7.95 3.56
C PHE A 62 -0.82 8.33 4.38
N LEU A 63 -2.02 8.00 3.88
CA LEU A 63 -3.28 8.24 4.59
C LEU A 63 -3.35 7.49 5.92
N HIS A 64 -2.86 6.24 5.95
CA HIS A 64 -2.79 5.44 7.18
C HIS A 64 -2.00 6.17 8.26
N SER A 65 -0.83 6.70 7.92
CA SER A 65 0.00 7.46 8.87
C SER A 65 -0.70 8.71 9.39
N LEU A 66 -1.35 9.47 8.51
CA LEU A 66 -2.13 10.66 8.90
C LEU A 66 -3.30 10.30 9.82
N LEU A 67 -4.03 9.22 9.52
CA LEU A 67 -5.15 8.73 10.33
C LEU A 67 -4.70 8.34 11.75
N VAL A 68 -3.63 7.54 11.86
CA VAL A 68 -3.11 7.13 13.18
C VAL A 68 -2.55 8.32 13.96
N TRP A 69 -1.96 9.29 13.27
CA TRP A 69 -1.49 10.53 13.89
C TRP A 69 -2.64 11.40 14.42
N SER A 70 -3.76 11.48 13.69
CA SER A 70 -4.92 12.29 14.09
C SER A 70 -5.67 11.76 15.32
N ASP A 71 -5.67 10.43 15.52
CA ASP A 71 -6.27 9.77 16.69
C ASP A 71 -5.31 9.71 17.90
N TYR A 72 -4.14 10.33 17.82
CA TYR A 72 -3.05 10.19 18.80
C TYR A 72 -3.31 10.99 20.09
N LYS A 73 -4.09 10.43 21.02
CA LYS A 73 -3.97 10.73 22.47
C LYS A 73 -2.75 9.98 23.04
N MET A 74 -1.59 10.61 22.93
CA MET A 74 -0.39 10.60 23.81
C MET A 74 0.22 9.30 24.39
N GLU A 75 -0.38 8.10 24.29
CA GLU A 75 0.02 6.97 25.14
C GLU A 75 0.60 5.74 24.41
N SER A 76 1.10 5.82 23.17
CA SER A 76 1.39 4.57 22.43
C SER A 76 2.61 4.59 21.51
N ARG A 77 3.81 4.42 22.10
CA ARG A 77 5.02 3.95 21.38
C ARG A 77 4.75 2.71 20.50
N LYS A 78 3.81 1.85 20.91
CA LYS A 78 3.39 0.67 20.14
C LYS A 78 2.66 1.04 18.84
N HIS A 79 1.97 2.19 18.76
CA HIS A 79 1.28 2.64 17.55
C HIS A 79 2.26 3.29 16.55
N LEU A 80 3.30 3.97 17.02
CA LEU A 80 4.39 4.49 16.18
C LEU A 80 5.04 3.41 15.33
N ILE A 81 5.25 2.20 15.87
CA ILE A 81 5.79 1.07 15.12
C ILE A 81 4.91 0.76 13.90
N TRP A 82 3.58 0.76 14.06
CA TRP A 82 2.66 0.47 12.96
C TRP A 82 2.57 1.60 11.93
N ILE A 83 2.76 2.85 12.35
CA ILE A 83 2.91 3.99 11.43
C ILE A 83 4.15 3.78 10.56
N ILE A 84 5.30 3.52 11.19
CA ILE A 84 6.58 3.30 10.48
C ILE A 84 6.46 2.10 9.54
N THR A 85 5.91 0.98 10.01
CA THR A 85 5.66 -0.21 9.19
C THR A 85 4.72 0.08 8.02
N GLY A 86 3.66 0.86 8.26
CA GLY A 86 2.73 1.29 7.23
C GLY A 86 3.36 2.18 6.18
N MET A 87 4.36 3.00 6.52
CA MET A 87 5.08 3.91 5.62
C MET A 87 6.12 3.24 4.72
N ILE A 88 6.48 1.97 4.96
CA ILE A 88 7.53 1.27 4.21
C ILE A 88 7.30 1.33 2.68
N PRO A 89 6.09 1.04 2.15
CA PRO A 89 5.86 1.08 0.71
C PRO A 89 6.05 2.48 0.14
N PHE A 90 5.51 3.50 0.81
CA PHE A 90 5.68 4.89 0.39
C PHE A 90 7.16 5.28 0.33
N LEU A 91 7.92 4.98 1.38
CA LEU A 91 9.36 5.25 1.41
C LEU A 91 10.11 4.54 0.29
N TYR A 92 9.83 3.25 0.07
CA TYR A 92 10.44 2.46 -1.00
C TYR A 92 10.25 3.11 -2.37
N PHE A 93 9.04 3.54 -2.71
CA PHE A 93 8.77 4.18 -4.00
C PHE A 93 9.34 5.59 -4.11
N THR A 94 9.35 6.38 -3.03
CA THR A 94 9.99 7.71 -3.06
C THR A 94 11.49 7.60 -3.31
N ILE A 95 12.16 6.62 -2.68
CA ILE A 95 13.57 6.34 -2.90
C ILE A 95 13.78 5.90 -4.34
N LEU A 96 13.01 4.92 -4.81
CA LEU A 96 13.10 4.43 -6.19
C LEU A 96 13.00 5.60 -7.20
N MET A 97 11.96 6.44 -7.10
CA MET A 97 11.76 7.59 -8.00
C MET A 97 12.86 8.66 -7.90
N THR A 98 13.60 8.74 -6.79
CA THR A 98 14.70 9.71 -6.63
C THR A 98 15.99 9.22 -7.29
N TYR A 99 16.20 7.90 -7.32
CA TYR A 99 17.41 7.27 -7.87
C TYR A 99 17.23 6.73 -9.31
N THR A 100 16.02 6.80 -9.87
CA THR A 100 15.71 6.40 -11.26
C THR A 100 15.53 7.63 -12.13
#